data_AF-A0A1F6V2B9-F1
#
_entry.id   AF-A0A1F6V2B9-F1
#
_cell.length_a   1.000
_cell.length_b   1.000
_cell.length_c   1.000
_cell.angle_alpha   90.00
_cell.angle_beta   90.00
_cell.angle_gamma   90.00
#
_symmetry.space_group_name_H-M   'P 1'
#
loop_
_entity.id
_entity.type
_entity.pdbx_description
1 polymer ?
#
loop_
_entity_poly.entity_id
_entity_poly.type
_entity_poly.pdbx_seq_one_letter_code
_entity_poly.pdbx_strand_id
1 'polypeptide(L)'
;MKLWHWIVIGVVIAGLFSGPGALEAGAAAQPPIEWSDIPFVFVGGVLGMIFVIGIQLLRREPKPSKWALWLLGPASLYFVVSGLSAVVLASSRCGVAPHAVLFFAVGAGTLIGVGVSWLLYRWRFKNAL
;
A
#
# COMPACT_ATOMS: atom_id res chain seq x y z
N MET A 1 -11.92 -22.44 5.43
CA MET A 1 -11.16 -21.30 4.85
C MET A 1 -11.19 -20.14 5.83
N LYS A 2 -10.03 -19.57 6.22
CA LYS A 2 -9.96 -18.54 7.28
C LYS A 2 -10.48 -17.18 6.74
N LEU A 3 -11.28 -16.45 7.54
CA LEU A 3 -11.86 -15.11 7.26
C LEU A 3 -10.93 -14.14 6.52
N TRP A 4 -9.64 -14.18 6.83
CA TRP A 4 -8.59 -13.41 6.16
C TRP A 4 -8.56 -13.55 4.64
N HIS A 5 -8.78 -14.76 4.10
CA HIS A 5 -8.75 -14.98 2.65
C HIS A 5 -9.88 -14.24 1.94
N TRP A 6 -11.08 -14.20 2.55
CA TRP A 6 -12.21 -13.46 2.01
C TRP A 6 -11.97 -11.95 2.02
N ILE A 7 -11.30 -11.43 3.05
CA ILE A 7 -10.90 -10.02 3.10
C ILE A 7 -9.92 -9.70 1.97
N VAL A 8 -8.88 -10.52 1.79
CA VAL A 8 -7.91 -10.35 0.71
C VAL A 8 -8.57 -10.40 -0.66
N ILE A 9 -9.45 -11.38 -0.90
CA ILE A 9 -10.20 -11.50 -2.16
C ILE A 9 -11.07 -10.26 -2.39
N GLY A 10 -11.85 -9.84 -1.38
CA GLY A 10 -12.72 -8.68 -1.49
C GLY A 10 -11.94 -7.39 -1.79
N VAL A 11 -10.79 -7.21 -1.15
CA VAL A 11 -9.90 -6.09 -1.38
C VAL A 11 -9.29 -6.11 -2.79
N VAL A 12 -8.86 -7.27 -3.28
CA VAL A 12 -8.32 -7.42 -4.63
C VAL A 12 -9.38 -7.10 -5.67
N ILE A 13 -10.60 -7.62 -5.51
CA ILE A 13 -11.73 -7.33 -6.41
C ILE A 13 -12.03 -5.83 -6.38
N ALA A 14 -12.20 -5.24 -5.17
CA ALA A 14 -12.47 -3.82 -5.03
C ALA A 14 -11.38 -2.95 -5.68
N GLY A 15 -10.10 -3.30 -5.46
CA GLY A 15 -8.97 -2.61 -6.06
C GLY A 15 -9.01 -2.68 -7.59
N LEU A 16 -9.25 -3.87 -8.15
CA LEU A 16 -9.27 -4.07 -9.60
C LEU A 16 -10.30 -3.16 -10.29
N PHE A 17 -11.51 -3.07 -9.72
CA PHE A 17 -12.58 -2.20 -10.24
C PHE A 17 -12.38 -0.71 -9.93
N SER A 18 -11.47 -0.37 -9.00
CA SER A 18 -11.18 1.02 -8.64
C SER A 18 -10.13 1.71 -9.54
N GLY A 19 -9.51 0.96 -10.47
CA GLY A 19 -8.48 1.47 -11.38
C GLY A 19 -8.85 2.75 -12.16
N PRO A 20 -10.05 2.86 -12.76
CA PRO A 20 -10.48 4.10 -13.42
C PRO A 20 -10.53 5.30 -12.46
N GLY A 21 -11.08 5.11 -11.27
CA GLY A 21 -11.16 6.16 -10.24
C GLY A 21 -9.77 6.56 -9.73
N ALA A 22 -8.85 5.62 -9.60
CA ALA A 22 -7.45 5.91 -9.28
C ALA A 22 -6.75 6.73 -10.37
N LEU A 23 -7.03 6.43 -11.64
CA LEU A 23 -6.48 7.19 -12.77
C LEU A 23 -7.02 8.63 -12.80
N GLU A 24 -8.33 8.79 -12.63
CA GLU A 24 -9.00 10.11 -12.56
C GLU A 24 -8.52 10.93 -11.35
N ALA A 25 -8.40 10.30 -10.18
CA ALA A 25 -7.89 10.95 -8.97
C ALA A 25 -6.43 11.41 -9.14
N GLY A 26 -5.59 10.59 -9.78
CA GLY A 26 -4.22 10.97 -10.10
C GLY A 26 -4.14 12.11 -11.11
N ALA A 27 -5.00 12.11 -12.13
CA ALA A 27 -5.05 13.17 -13.14
C ALA A 27 -5.60 14.49 -12.59
N ALA A 28 -6.46 14.44 -11.57
CA ALA A 28 -7.00 15.61 -10.88
C ALA A 28 -6.03 16.23 -9.86
N ALA A 29 -4.89 15.61 -9.57
CA ALA A 29 -3.90 16.14 -8.64
C ALA A 29 -3.30 17.47 -9.13
N GLN A 30 -3.16 18.43 -8.22
CA GLN A 30 -2.53 19.72 -8.47
C GLN A 30 -1.45 19.98 -7.40
N PRO A 31 -0.19 20.24 -7.77
CA PRO A 31 0.34 20.32 -9.15
C PRO A 31 0.32 18.96 -9.89
N PRO A 32 0.43 18.95 -11.24
CA PRO A 32 0.51 17.71 -12.01
C PRO A 32 1.66 16.84 -11.53
N ILE A 33 1.38 15.55 -11.36
CA ILE A 33 2.38 14.58 -10.89
C ILE A 33 3.47 14.41 -11.95
N GLU A 34 4.71 14.59 -11.55
CA GLU A 34 5.90 14.36 -12.35
C GLU A 34 6.52 12.99 -12.04
N TRP A 35 7.40 12.51 -12.94
CA TRP A 35 8.10 11.24 -12.74
C TRP A 35 9.03 11.26 -11.51
N SER A 36 9.53 12.42 -11.12
CA SER A 36 10.34 12.63 -9.89
C SER A 36 9.54 12.41 -8.61
N ASP A 37 8.22 12.61 -8.64
CA ASP A 37 7.36 12.46 -7.46
C ASP A 37 7.14 10.98 -7.13
N ILE A 38 7.17 10.11 -8.13
CA ILE A 38 6.93 8.66 -7.98
C ILE A 38 7.92 8.00 -7.01
N PRO A 39 9.25 8.11 -7.19
CA PRO A 39 10.20 7.54 -6.23
C PRO A 39 10.08 8.20 -4.85
N PHE A 40 9.77 9.50 -4.78
CA PHE A 40 9.57 10.20 -3.51
C PHE A 40 8.37 9.62 -2.74
N VAL A 41 7.23 9.45 -3.39
CA VAL A 41 6.01 8.87 -2.80
C VAL A 41 6.21 7.40 -2.45
N PHE A 42 6.92 6.64 -3.28
CA PHE A 42 7.28 5.26 -2.98
C PHE A 42 8.12 5.14 -1.70
N VAL A 43 9.24 5.87 -1.63
CA VAL A 43 10.13 5.86 -0.45
C VAL A 43 9.42 6.43 0.78
N GLY A 44 8.67 7.52 0.61
CA GLY A 44 7.83 8.11 1.66
C GLY A 44 6.80 7.12 2.19
N GLY A 45 6.19 6.31 1.33
CA GLY A 45 5.28 5.23 1.71
C GLY A 45 5.97 4.14 2.53
N VAL A 46 7.15 3.69 2.11
CA VAL A 46 7.95 2.72 2.87
C VAL A 46 8.27 3.25 4.27
N LEU A 47 8.87 4.44 4.33
CA LEU A 47 9.30 5.06 5.59
C LEU A 47 8.11 5.39 6.49
N GLY A 48 7.03 5.92 5.92
CA GLY A 48 5.80 6.24 6.65
C GLY A 48 5.20 5.01 7.32
N MET A 49 5.14 3.87 6.61
CA MET A 49 4.64 2.63 7.19
C MET A 49 5.55 2.07 8.28
N ILE A 50 6.87 2.10 8.06
CA ILE A 50 7.84 1.71 9.09
C ILE A 50 7.70 2.61 10.33
N PHE A 51 7.47 3.92 10.14
CA PHE A 51 7.31 4.86 11.24
C PHE A 51 6.02 4.62 12.01
N VAL A 52 4.88 4.54 11.31
CA VAL A 52 3.55 4.33 11.93
C VAL A 52 3.51 3.01 12.70
N ILE A 53 3.94 1.91 12.08
CA ILE A 53 3.94 0.59 12.75
C ILE A 53 5.09 0.51 13.77
N GLY A 54 6.23 1.12 13.47
CA GLY A 54 7.40 1.19 14.36
C GLY A 54 7.07 1.85 15.69
N ILE A 55 6.33 2.96 15.69
CA ILE A 55 5.83 3.58 16.93
C ILE A 55 4.97 2.60 17.73
N GLN A 56 4.08 1.85 17.07
CA GLN A 56 3.26 0.85 17.76
C GLN A 56 4.11 -0.29 18.32
N LEU A 57 5.17 -0.71 17.62
CA LEU A 57 6.13 -1.70 18.09
C LEU A 57 6.90 -1.23 19.34
N LEU A 58 7.21 0.06 19.42
CA LEU A 58 7.89 0.64 20.58
C LEU A 58 7.04 0.63 21.85
N ARG A 59 5.70 0.61 21.73
CA ARG A 59 4.78 0.58 22.89
C ARG A 59 4.82 -0.73 23.70
N ARG A 60 5.73 -1.66 23.42
CA ARG A 60 5.94 -2.97 24.09
C ARG A 60 4.74 -3.91 24.14
N GLU A 61 3.54 -3.47 23.78
CA GLU A 61 2.35 -4.32 23.69
C GLU A 61 2.18 -4.93 22.29
N PRO A 62 2.02 -6.27 22.19
CA PRO A 62 1.91 -6.95 20.90
C PRO A 62 0.54 -6.78 20.22
N LYS A 63 -0.52 -6.50 20.99
CA LYS A 63 -1.90 -6.37 20.48
C LYS A 63 -2.07 -5.20 19.49
N PRO A 64 -1.70 -3.95 19.82
CA PRO A 64 -1.88 -2.82 18.90
C PRO A 64 -1.02 -2.97 17.63
N SER A 65 0.20 -3.51 17.78
CA SER A 65 1.10 -3.76 16.64
C SER A 65 0.52 -4.78 15.65
N LYS A 66 -0.05 -5.88 16.16
CA LYS A 66 -0.75 -6.87 15.33
C LYS A 66 -1.95 -6.27 14.61
N TRP A 67 -2.74 -5.43 15.29
CA TRP A 67 -3.91 -4.77 14.69
C TRP A 67 -3.51 -3.81 13.56
N ALA A 68 -2.45 -3.01 13.78
CA ALA A 68 -1.91 -2.14 12.74
C ALA A 68 -1.46 -2.92 11.51
N LEU A 69 -0.69 -4.01 11.70
CA LEU A 69 -0.26 -4.89 10.61
C LEU A 69 -1.46 -5.54 9.88
N TRP A 70 -2.48 -5.95 10.62
CA TRP A 70 -3.67 -6.61 10.10
C TRP A 70 -4.55 -5.68 9.25
N LEU A 71 -4.66 -4.40 9.63
CA LEU A 71 -5.48 -3.42 8.92
C LEU A 71 -4.71 -2.80 7.75
N LEU A 72 -3.44 -2.46 7.95
CA LEU A 72 -2.64 -1.74 6.96
C LEU A 72 -2.15 -2.65 5.82
N GLY A 73 -2.02 -3.96 6.05
CA GLY A 73 -1.66 -4.93 5.00
C GLY A 73 -2.69 -4.97 3.86
N PRO A 74 -3.98 -5.26 4.12
CA PRO A 74 -5.03 -5.24 3.11
C PRO A 74 -5.20 -3.86 2.49
N ALA A 75 -5.12 -2.77 3.27
CA ALA A 75 -5.20 -1.42 2.72
C ALA A 75 -4.06 -1.15 1.70
N SER A 76 -2.83 -1.54 2.01
CA SER A 76 -1.70 -1.41 1.08
C SER A 76 -1.92 -2.25 -0.18
N LEU A 77 -2.46 -3.47 -0.03
CA LEU A 77 -2.79 -4.36 -1.13
C LEU A 77 -3.89 -3.76 -2.04
N TYR A 78 -4.91 -3.13 -1.48
CA TYR A 78 -5.94 -2.41 -2.23
C TYR A 78 -5.30 -1.38 -3.17
N PHE A 79 -4.40 -0.56 -2.65
CA PHE A 79 -3.72 0.47 -3.43
C PHE A 79 -2.82 -0.12 -4.52
N VAL A 80 -2.10 -1.22 -4.24
CA VAL A 80 -1.31 -1.93 -5.26
C VAL A 80 -2.21 -2.39 -6.41
N VAL A 81 -3.32 -3.06 -6.11
CA VAL A 81 -4.19 -3.64 -7.14
C VAL A 81 -4.93 -2.54 -7.92
N SER A 82 -5.40 -1.51 -7.23
CA SER A 82 -6.02 -0.33 -7.84
C SER A 82 -5.05 0.40 -8.77
N GLY A 83 -3.82 0.64 -8.31
CA GLY A 83 -2.76 1.23 -9.12
C GLY A 83 -2.38 0.36 -10.32
N LEU A 84 -2.25 -0.96 -10.14
CA LEU A 84 -1.95 -1.87 -11.25
C LEU A 84 -3.05 -1.85 -12.32
N SER A 85 -4.32 -1.83 -11.90
CA SER A 85 -5.46 -1.68 -12.81
C SER A 85 -5.41 -0.34 -13.56
N ALA A 86 -5.09 0.76 -12.87
CA ALA A 86 -4.91 2.07 -13.48
C ALA A 86 -3.77 2.10 -14.52
N VAL A 87 -2.63 1.46 -14.23
CA VAL A 87 -1.51 1.33 -15.18
C VAL A 87 -1.90 0.53 -16.42
N VAL A 88 -2.60 -0.59 -16.26
CA VAL A 88 -3.09 -1.41 -17.38
C VAL A 88 -4.07 -0.60 -18.25
N LEU A 89 -4.97 0.16 -17.62
CA LEU A 89 -5.92 1.03 -18.33
C LEU A 89 -5.21 2.17 -19.06
N ALA A 90 -4.23 2.83 -18.45
CA ALA A 90 -3.45 3.89 -19.12
C ALA A 90 -2.64 3.33 -20.30
N SER A 91 -2.02 2.16 -20.11
CA SER A 91 -1.24 1.46 -21.14
C SER A 91 -2.09 1.11 -22.36
N SER A 92 -3.36 0.75 -22.16
CA SER A 92 -4.28 0.42 -23.26
C SER A 92 -4.82 1.65 -24.01
N ARG A 93 -4.74 2.86 -23.43
CA ARG A 93 -5.40 4.06 -23.97
C ARG A 93 -4.51 5.02 -24.75
N CYS A 94 -3.24 5.24 -24.38
CA CYS A 94 -2.24 5.98 -25.20
C CYS A 94 -0.88 6.18 -24.49
N GLY A 95 -0.51 5.34 -23.51
CA GLY A 95 0.79 5.41 -22.84
C GLY A 95 0.68 5.62 -21.33
N VAL A 96 1.76 5.30 -20.62
CA VAL A 96 1.81 5.36 -19.15
C VAL A 96 2.25 6.76 -18.73
N ALA A 97 1.32 7.54 -18.21
CA ALA A 97 1.60 8.83 -17.59
C ALA A 97 1.98 8.67 -16.10
N PRO A 98 2.69 9.63 -15.47
CA PRO A 98 3.13 9.53 -14.07
C PRO A 98 1.97 9.29 -13.08
N HIS A 99 0.84 9.97 -13.28
CA HIS A 99 -0.32 9.83 -12.40
C HIS A 99 -0.93 8.41 -12.43
N ALA A 100 -0.77 7.66 -13.52
CA ALA A 100 -1.25 6.28 -13.61
C ALA A 100 -0.47 5.32 -12.70
N VAL A 101 0.82 5.58 -12.47
CA VAL A 101 1.69 4.77 -11.60
C VAL A 101 1.67 5.23 -10.14
N LEU A 102 1.07 6.38 -9.82
CA LEU A 102 1.07 6.96 -8.47
C LEU A 102 0.50 5.99 -7.42
N PHE A 103 -0.72 5.49 -7.64
CA PHE A 103 -1.38 4.58 -6.70
C PHE A 103 -0.63 3.25 -6.57
N PHE A 104 -0.01 2.78 -7.65
CA PHE A 104 0.82 1.58 -7.62
C PHE A 104 2.07 1.82 -6.78
N ALA A 105 2.75 2.97 -6.94
CA ALA A 105 3.92 3.34 -6.17
C ALA A 105 3.62 3.51 -4.67
N VAL A 106 2.51 4.17 -4.33
CA VAL A 106 2.01 4.27 -2.94
C VAL A 106 1.76 2.87 -2.37
N GLY A 107 0.99 2.05 -3.08
CA GLY A 107 0.64 0.70 -2.64
C GLY A 107 1.87 -0.17 -2.45
N ALA A 108 2.79 -0.17 -3.41
CA ALA A 108 4.00 -0.99 -3.36
C ALA A 108 4.94 -0.54 -2.23
N GLY A 109 5.15 0.77 -2.07
CA GLY A 109 5.98 1.31 -1.00
C GLY A 109 5.40 1.00 0.38
N THR A 110 4.09 1.24 0.56
CA THR A 110 3.42 0.93 1.83
C THR A 110 3.41 -0.57 2.13
N LEU A 111 3.20 -1.42 1.13
CA LEU A 111 3.23 -2.88 1.29
C LEU A 111 4.63 -3.38 1.70
N ILE A 112 5.69 -2.85 1.10
CA ILE A 112 7.07 -3.14 1.52
C ILE A 112 7.29 -2.68 2.96
N GLY A 113 6.85 -1.48 3.33
CA GLY A 113 6.96 -0.97 4.70
C GLY A 113 6.21 -1.83 5.72
N VAL A 114 5.03 -2.35 5.39
CA VAL A 114 4.30 -3.35 6.19
C VAL A 114 5.11 -4.64 6.31
N GLY A 115 5.69 -5.13 5.21
CA GLY A 115 6.52 -6.35 5.20
C GLY A 115 7.76 -6.23 6.09
N VAL A 116 8.48 -5.10 6.00
CA VAL A 116 9.62 -4.80 6.88
C VAL A 116 9.17 -4.71 8.33
N SER A 117 8.06 -4.01 8.61
CA SER A 117 7.51 -3.89 9.96
C SER A 117 7.06 -5.23 10.54
N TRP A 118 6.55 -6.13 9.70
CA TRP A 118 6.20 -7.50 10.08
C TRP A 118 7.44 -8.31 10.47
N LEU A 119 8.55 -8.18 9.74
CA LEU A 119 9.82 -8.80 10.09
C LEU A 119 10.35 -8.27 11.43
N LEU A 120 10.29 -6.95 11.65
CA LEU A 120 10.66 -6.32 12.92
C LEU A 120 9.77 -6.79 14.07
N TYR A 121 8.46 -6.88 13.86
CA TYR A 121 7.51 -7.45 14.83
C TYR A 121 7.92 -8.87 15.23
N ARG A 122 8.17 -9.74 14.24
CA ARG A 122 8.59 -11.13 14.48
C ARG A 122 9.91 -11.21 15.23
N TRP A 123 10.87 -10.36 14.91
CA TRP A 123 12.15 -10.34 15.60
C TRP A 123 12.01 -9.86 17.05
N ARG A 124 11.23 -8.80 17.29
CA ARG A 124 11.06 -8.20 18.63
C ARG A 124 10.26 -9.07 19.59
N PHE A 125 9.25 -9.78 19.10
CA PHE A 125 8.33 -10.62 19.88
C PHE A 125 8.58 -12.12 19.71
N LYS A 126 9.73 -12.51 19.14
CA LYS A 126 10.15 -13.91 18.94
C LYS A 126 10.19 -14.74 20.24
N ASN A 127 10.29 -14.07 21.39
CA ASN A 127 10.32 -14.70 22.73
C ASN A 127 8.97 -14.61 23.47
N ALA A 128 7.92 -14.07 22.85
CA ALA A 128 6.61 -13.84 23.47
C ALA A 128 5.45 -14.53 22.72
N LEU A 129 5.77 -15.33 21.70
CA LEU A 129 4.87 -16.18 20.91
C LEU A 129 5.28 -17.63 21.10
#